data_AF-A0A2R7T9T2-F1
#
_entry.id   AF-A0A2R7T9T2-F1
#
_cell.length_a   1.000
_cell.length_b   1.000
_cell.length_c   1.000
_cell.angle_alpha   90.00
_cell.angle_beta   90.00
_cell.angle_gamma   90.00
#
_symmetry.space_group_name_H-M   'P 1'
#
loop_
_entity.id
_entity.type
_entity.pdbx_description
1 polymer ?
#
loop_
_entity_poly.entity_id
_entity_poly.type
_entity_poly.pdbx_seq_one_letter_code
_entity_poly.pdbx_strand_id
1 'polypeptide(L)'
;MSEPHSGRPPGRGAAKHPPEARGLLERMLEFLHPGPDSKSELMETLADAEQRELIEPESRQMLEGVLRMAELSAGDAMVAAPRMDLLDIDAPYD
;
A
#
# COMPACT_ATOMS: atom_id res chain seq x y z
N MET A 1 -8.38 46.91 -28.87
CA MET A 1 -7.47 47.91 -28.30
C MET A 1 -7.75 47.99 -26.81
N SER A 2 -6.90 47.31 -26.02
CA SER A 2 -6.56 47.55 -24.61
C SER A 2 -5.74 46.33 -24.16
N GLU A 3 -4.42 46.52 -24.16
CA GLU A 3 -3.40 45.59 -23.69
C GLU A 3 -3.41 45.43 -22.15
N PRO A 4 -2.66 44.44 -21.61
CA PRO A 4 -3.06 43.63 -20.47
C PRO A 4 -2.51 44.12 -19.13
N HIS A 5 -3.00 43.54 -18.04
CA HIS A 5 -2.50 43.81 -16.69
C HIS A 5 -1.13 43.15 -16.45
N SER A 6 -0.21 43.96 -15.94
CA SER A 6 1.18 43.66 -15.64
C SER A 6 1.34 43.10 -14.21
N GLY A 7 2.32 42.21 -14.02
CA GLY A 7 3.03 42.06 -12.74
C GLY A 7 2.73 40.83 -11.87
N ARG A 8 3.22 39.65 -12.27
CA ARG A 8 3.49 38.55 -11.31
C ARG A 8 4.97 38.59 -10.93
N PRO A 9 5.34 38.68 -9.64
CA PRO A 9 6.75 38.67 -9.25
C PRO A 9 7.34 37.26 -9.45
N PRO A 10 8.61 37.13 -9.87
CA PRO A 10 9.29 35.84 -9.96
C PRO A 10 9.75 35.45 -8.55
N GLY A 11 8.94 34.66 -7.86
CA GLY A 11 9.30 34.04 -6.59
C GLY A 11 10.33 32.92 -6.81
N ARG A 12 11.61 33.34 -6.82
CA ARG A 12 12.74 32.69 -6.14
C ARG A 12 12.79 31.15 -6.21
N GLY A 13 13.66 30.66 -7.09
CA GLY A 13 14.70 29.71 -6.71
C GLY A 13 14.26 28.28 -6.42
N ALA A 14 14.80 27.37 -7.22
CA ALA A 14 14.90 25.96 -6.90
C ALA A 14 15.33 25.72 -5.43
N ALA A 15 14.47 25.04 -4.68
CA ALA A 15 14.93 24.10 -3.68
C ALA A 15 14.51 22.72 -4.15
N LYS A 16 15.29 22.15 -5.08
CA LYS A 16 15.45 20.70 -5.08
C LYS A 16 16.02 20.40 -3.70
N HIS A 17 15.18 19.95 -2.76
CA HIS A 17 15.71 19.27 -1.59
C HIS A 17 16.63 18.17 -2.15
N PRO A 18 17.93 18.18 -1.84
CA PRO A 18 18.73 17.01 -2.15
C PRO A 18 18.03 15.81 -1.49
N PRO A 19 18.01 14.63 -2.12
CA PRO A 19 17.58 13.45 -1.38
C PRO A 19 18.50 13.41 -0.16
N GLU A 20 17.94 13.60 1.03
CA GLU A 20 18.71 13.39 2.25
C GLU A 20 19.25 11.98 2.12
N ALA A 21 20.57 11.88 2.01
CA ALA A 21 21.24 10.61 1.90
C ALA A 21 20.91 9.87 3.19
N ARG A 22 19.94 8.94 3.12
CA ARG A 22 19.59 8.00 4.19
C ARG A 22 20.88 7.58 4.88
N GLY A 23 21.04 8.00 6.13
CA GLY A 23 22.35 8.11 6.77
C GLY A 23 23.01 6.75 6.92
N LEU A 24 24.34 6.71 6.94
CA LEU A 24 25.10 5.49 7.22
C LEU A 24 24.68 4.84 8.55
N LEU A 25 24.29 5.65 9.54
CA LEU A 25 23.74 5.20 10.83
C LEU A 25 22.37 4.53 10.68
N GLU A 26 21.52 5.02 9.79
CA GLU A 26 20.22 4.41 9.48
C GLU A 26 20.42 3.04 8.82
N ARG A 27 21.38 2.92 7.90
CA ARG A 27 21.83 1.63 7.35
C ARG A 27 22.41 0.67 8.40
N MET A 28 23.11 1.17 9.42
CA MET A 28 23.64 0.33 10.51
C MET A 28 22.54 -0.09 11.50
N LEU A 29 21.53 0.76 11.73
CA LEU A 29 20.34 0.42 12.52
C LEU A 29 19.47 -0.61 11.80
N GLU A 30 19.28 -0.48 10.49
CA GLU A 30 18.63 -1.46 9.62
C GLU A 30 19.41 -2.80 9.59
N PHE A 31 20.74 -2.76 9.74
CA PHE A 31 21.57 -3.97 9.90
C PHE A 31 21.41 -4.63 11.28
N LEU A 32 21.07 -3.85 12.32
CA LEU A 32 20.90 -4.36 13.69
C LEU A 32 19.49 -4.92 13.94
N HIS A 33 18.49 -4.34 13.27
CA HIS A 33 17.13 -4.87 13.15
C HIS A 33 16.81 -5.08 11.67
N PRO A 34 17.37 -6.15 11.05
CA PRO A 34 16.94 -6.51 9.71
C PRO A 34 15.44 -6.75 9.76
N GLY A 35 14.70 -6.01 8.92
CA GLY A 35 13.31 -6.34 8.67
C GLY A 35 13.22 -7.73 8.04
N PRO A 36 12.05 -8.38 8.11
CA PRO A 36 11.88 -9.74 7.63
C PRO A 36 12.28 -9.87 6.14
N ASP A 37 13.13 -10.85 5.83
CA ASP A 37 13.66 -11.10 4.49
C ASP A 37 12.82 -12.09 3.66
N SER A 38 11.89 -12.76 4.34
CA SER A 38 11.04 -13.80 3.79
C SER A 38 9.61 -13.66 4.29
N LYS A 39 8.65 -14.23 3.52
CA LYS A 39 7.23 -14.24 3.91
C LYS A 39 7.03 -14.96 5.25
N SER A 40 7.80 -16.01 5.54
CA SER A 40 7.78 -16.72 6.83
C SER A 40 8.22 -15.82 7.98
N GLU A 41 9.33 -15.10 7.83
CA GLU A 41 9.83 -14.20 8.88
C GLU A 41 8.89 -13.01 9.10
N LEU A 42 8.26 -12.52 8.04
CA LEU A 42 7.22 -11.48 8.15
C LEU A 42 6.01 -12.00 8.94
N MET A 43 5.59 -13.24 8.70
CA MET A 43 4.50 -13.86 9.47
C MET A 43 4.86 -14.05 10.95
N GLU A 44 6.11 -14.42 11.25
CA GLU A 44 6.61 -14.52 12.62
C GLU A 44 6.64 -13.15 13.31
N THR A 45 7.10 -12.11 12.60
CA THR A 45 7.10 -10.72 13.11
C THR A 45 5.68 -10.23 13.43
N LEU A 46 4.69 -10.57 12.60
CA LEU A 46 3.28 -10.23 12.84
C LEU A 46 2.70 -11.00 14.03
N ALA A 47 3.09 -12.27 14.22
CA ALA A 47 2.70 -13.06 15.39
C ALA A 47 3.30 -12.48 16.68
N ASP A 48 4.56 -12.06 16.65
CA ASP A 48 5.21 -11.38 17.78
C ASP A 48 4.55 -10.03 18.09
N ALA A 49 4.13 -9.28 17.07
CA ALA A 49 3.43 -8.02 17.25
C ALA A 49 2.07 -8.21 17.94
N GLU A 50 1.31 -9.25 17.60
CA GLU A 50 0.08 -9.64 18.31
C GLU A 50 0.38 -10.04 19.75
N GLN A 51 1.38 -10.89 19.97
CA GLN A 51 1.77 -11.37 21.31
C GLN A 51 2.21 -10.25 22.25
N ARG A 52 2.73 -9.16 21.67
CA ARG A 52 3.13 -7.92 22.36
C ARG A 52 2.01 -6.88 22.44
N GLU A 53 0.79 -7.22 22.04
CA GLU A 53 -0.40 -6.36 22.03
C GLU A 53 -0.22 -5.08 21.20
N LEU A 54 0.66 -5.10 20.19
CA LEU A 54 0.87 -3.97 19.28
C LEU A 54 -0.19 -3.91 18.18
N ILE A 55 -0.77 -5.06 17.85
CA ILE A 55 -1.88 -5.21 16.92
C ILE A 55 -2.88 -6.20 17.50
N GLU A 56 -4.16 -6.02 17.17
CA GLU A 56 -5.21 -6.96 17.55
C GLU A 56 -5.09 -8.27 16.75
N PRO A 57 -5.59 -9.40 17.27
CA PRO A 57 -5.60 -10.68 16.56
C PRO A 57 -6.25 -10.61 15.17
N GLU A 58 -7.34 -9.84 15.03
CA GLU A 58 -8.02 -9.62 13.76
C GLU A 58 -7.12 -8.88 12.76
N SER A 59 -6.29 -7.96 13.25
CA SER A 59 -5.33 -7.22 12.43
C SER A 59 -4.27 -8.14 11.84
N ARG A 60 -3.72 -9.07 12.63
CA ARG A 60 -2.81 -10.10 12.10
C ARG A 60 -3.49 -10.92 11.01
N GLN A 61 -4.71 -11.37 11.26
CA GLN A 61 -5.46 -12.20 10.32
C GLN A 61 -5.74 -11.48 8.98
N MET A 62 -6.05 -10.19 9.05
CA MET A 62 -6.20 -9.34 7.86
C MET A 62 -4.90 -9.21 7.08
N LEU A 63 -3.78 -8.92 7.75
CA LEU A 63 -2.48 -8.76 7.09
C LEU A 63 -2.01 -10.07 6.44
N GLU A 64 -2.21 -11.21 7.10
CA GLU A 64 -1.98 -12.53 6.51
C GLU A 64 -2.86 -12.78 5.28
N GLY A 65 -4.12 -12.34 5.33
CA GLY A 65 -5.04 -12.33 4.19
C GLY A 65 -4.48 -11.55 3.00
N VAL A 66 -4.01 -10.33 3.23
CA VAL A 66 -3.39 -9.48 2.18
C VAL A 66 -2.17 -10.15 1.57
N LEU A 67 -1.29 -10.73 2.40
CA LEU A 67 -0.09 -11.43 1.92
C LEU A 67 -0.41 -12.68 1.10
N ARG A 68 -1.53 -13.36 1.37
CA ARG A 68 -2.03 -14.45 0.52
C ARG A 68 -2.61 -13.90 -0.78
N MET A 69 -3.39 -12.83 -0.72
CA MET A 69 -4.04 -12.23 -1.90
C MET A 69 -3.04 -11.75 -2.96
N ALA A 70 -1.83 -11.33 -2.54
CA ALA A 70 -0.76 -10.96 -3.45
C ALA A 70 -0.33 -12.08 -4.42
N GLU A 71 -0.62 -13.34 -4.09
CA GLU A 71 -0.31 -14.50 -4.92
C GLU A 71 -1.52 -14.99 -5.74
N LEU A 72 -2.71 -14.41 -5.53
CA LEU A 72 -3.93 -14.82 -6.21
C LEU A 72 -4.14 -14.06 -7.51
N SER A 73 -4.65 -14.77 -8.52
CA SER A 73 -5.23 -14.16 -9.72
C SER A 73 -6.74 -13.94 -9.55
N ALA A 74 -7.34 -13.20 -10.48
CA ALA A 74 -8.80 -13.07 -10.54
C ALA A 74 -9.50 -14.44 -10.65
N GLY A 75 -8.89 -15.42 -11.32
CA GLY A 75 -9.45 -16.77 -11.42
C GLY A 75 -9.49 -17.53 -10.09
N ASP A 76 -8.56 -17.23 -9.18
CA ASP A 76 -8.48 -17.86 -7.85
C ASP A 76 -9.45 -17.23 -6.85
N ALA A 77 -9.81 -15.96 -7.04
CA ALA A 77 -10.64 -15.19 -6.11
C ALA A 77 -12.10 -14.99 -6.57
N MET A 78 -12.39 -15.00 -7.87
CA MET A 78 -13.73 -14.74 -8.40
C MET A 78 -14.66 -15.94 -8.28
N VAL A 79 -15.96 -15.66 -8.17
CA VAL A 79 -17.00 -16.68 -8.33
C VAL A 79 -17.06 -17.11 -9.79
N ALA A 80 -17.03 -18.42 -10.03
CA ALA A 80 -17.13 -18.97 -11.39
C ALA A 80 -18.45 -18.57 -12.05
N ALA A 81 -18.40 -18.15 -13.32
CA ALA A 81 -19.55 -17.62 -14.05
C ALA A 81 -20.84 -18.47 -13.99
N PRO A 82 -20.80 -19.82 -14.05
CA PRO A 82 -22.02 -20.64 -13.92
C PRO A 82 -22.70 -20.59 -12.54
N ARG A 83 -22.06 -19.99 -11.54
CA ARG A 83 -22.58 -19.83 -10.17
C ARG A 83 -22.98 -18.40 -9.86
N MET A 84 -22.88 -17.49 -10.82
CA MET A 84 -23.28 -16.10 -10.66
C MET A 84 -24.72 -15.91 -11.09
N ASP A 85 -25.50 -15.18 -10.28
CA ASP A 85 -26.77 -14.61 -10.72
C ASP A 85 -26.47 -13.35 -11.53
N LEU A 86 -26.93 -13.32 -12.78
CA LEU A 86 -26.67 -12.24 -13.72
C LEU A 86 -27.91 -11.37 -13.87
N LEU A 87 -27.72 -10.05 -13.81
CA LEU A 87 -28.75 -9.08 -14.14
C LEU A 87 -28.55 -8.59 -15.56
N ASP A 88 -29.61 -8.61 -16.35
CA ASP A 88 -29.63 -7.98 -17.67
C ASP A 88 -29.89 -6.48 -17.51
N ILE A 89 -28.94 -5.67 -17.97
CA ILE A 89 -29.03 -4.20 -17.88
C ILE A 89 -30.09 -3.62 -18.82
N ASP A 90 -30.49 -4.38 -19.84
CA ASP A 90 -31.48 -3.98 -20.84
C ASP A 90 -32.90 -4.50 -20.49
N ALA A 91 -33.06 -5.21 -19.36
CA ALA A 91 -34.37 -5.69 -18.92
C ALA A 91 -35.31 -4.52 -18.58
N PRO A 92 -36.61 -4.63 -18.93
CA PRO A 92 -37.60 -3.62 -18.56
C PRO A 92 -37.79 -3.58 -17.03
N TYR A 93 -38.10 -2.39 -16.52
CA TYR A 93 -38.55 -2.22 -15.14
C TYR A 93 -40.01 -2.69 -15.02
N ASP A 94 -40.29 -3.54 -14.03
CA ASP A 94 -41.65 -3.86 -13.57
C ASP A 94 -42.17 -2.82 -12.55
#